data_AF-A0A9W3AYT0-F1
#
_entry.id   AF-A0A9W3AYT0-F1
#
_cell.length_a   1.000
_cell.length_b   1.000
_cell.length_c   1.000
_cell.angle_alpha   90.00
_cell.angle_beta   90.00
_cell.angle_gamma   90.00
#
_symmetry.space_group_name_H-M   'P 1'
#
loop_
_entity.id
_entity.type
_entity.pdbx_description
1 polymer ?
#
loop_
_entity_poly.entity_id
_entity_poly.type
_entity_poly.pdbx_seq_one_letter_code
_entity_poly.pdbx_strand_id
1 'polypeptide(L)'
;MYLIIGFLCLLPYLTNGQVDLQSIANGEFKRIDANNDGHIEKEEISQSFQAFDNNHDNKITRHEYDSGVNNLHPNDPFAVHVLTALFVELDSNNDKHLDDADYDKFFTNADTDKNNLVTSEEFISWFQNAEGLPIVG
;
A
#
# COMPACT_ATOMS: atom_id res chain seq x y z
N MET A 1 -24.85 -31.21 22.47
CA MET A 1 -25.76 -30.09 22.76
C MET A 1 -24.89 -28.91 23.15
N TYR A 2 -24.95 -27.87 22.32
CA TYR A 2 -24.37 -26.51 22.36
C TYR A 2 -23.99 -25.94 23.76
N LEU A 3 -23.07 -24.98 23.96
CA LEU A 3 -22.76 -23.80 23.15
C LEU A 3 -21.51 -23.05 23.74
N ILE A 4 -20.61 -22.60 22.87
CA ILE A 4 -19.84 -21.34 22.84
C ILE A 4 -19.19 -20.80 24.14
N ILE A 5 -17.85 -20.79 24.15
CA ILE A 5 -17.02 -19.71 24.72
C ILE A 5 -16.10 -19.33 23.55
N GLY A 6 -16.46 -18.33 22.76
CA GLY A 6 -16.08 -16.96 23.07
C GLY A 6 -14.65 -16.70 22.59
N PHE A 7 -14.36 -17.03 21.32
CA PHE A 7 -13.11 -16.66 20.68
C PHE A 7 -13.12 -15.15 20.53
N LEU A 8 -12.19 -14.54 21.25
CA LEU A 8 -11.87 -13.12 21.29
C LEU A 8 -11.35 -12.67 19.91
N CYS A 9 -12.22 -12.63 18.89
CA CYS A 9 -11.95 -11.88 17.68
C CYS A 9 -12.19 -10.40 18.01
N LEU A 10 -11.11 -9.75 18.41
CA LEU A 10 -10.96 -8.30 18.45
C LEU A 10 -11.37 -7.74 17.08
N LEU A 11 -12.59 -7.21 17.00
CA LEU A 11 -13.00 -6.29 15.96
C LEU A 11 -12.15 -5.01 16.11
N PRO A 12 -11.57 -4.45 15.04
CA PRO A 12 -11.63 -3.01 14.83
C PRO A 12 -12.99 -2.73 14.16
N TYR A 13 -13.99 -2.40 14.96
CA TYR A 13 -14.44 -1.01 15.07
C TYR A 13 -14.74 -0.39 13.70
N LEU A 14 -15.95 -0.65 13.20
CA LEU A 14 -16.67 0.31 12.37
C LEU A 14 -16.86 1.60 13.20
N THR A 15 -15.93 2.54 13.10
CA THR A 15 -16.14 3.91 13.57
C THR A 15 -16.35 4.81 12.36
N ASN A 16 -17.61 5.13 12.12
CA ASN A 16 -18.05 6.21 11.25
C ASN A 16 -17.27 7.50 11.59
N GLY A 17 -16.32 7.90 10.74
CA GLY A 17 -15.56 9.14 10.90
C GLY A 17 -14.09 9.11 10.47
N GLN A 18 -13.48 7.96 10.19
CA GLN A 18 -12.15 7.94 9.57
C GLN A 18 -12.26 8.49 8.15
N VAL A 19 -11.48 9.53 7.84
CA VAL A 19 -11.03 9.70 6.47
C VAL A 19 -10.27 8.42 6.15
N ASP A 20 -10.88 7.59 5.30
CA ASP A 20 -10.75 6.14 5.43
C ASP A 20 -9.44 5.69 4.78
N LEU A 21 -8.39 5.46 5.59
CA LEU A 21 -7.12 4.88 5.13
C LEU A 21 -7.37 3.58 4.37
N GLN A 22 -8.43 2.83 4.70
CA GLN A 22 -8.84 1.65 3.96
C GLN A 22 -9.44 2.01 2.59
N SER A 23 -10.16 3.13 2.41
CA SER A 23 -10.57 3.62 1.08
C SER A 23 -9.35 3.99 0.21
N ILE A 24 -8.33 4.63 0.79
CA ILE A 24 -7.09 4.94 0.07
C ILE A 24 -6.38 3.64 -0.29
N ALA A 25 -6.19 2.74 0.67
CA ALA A 25 -5.56 1.45 0.43
C ALA A 25 -6.30 0.62 -0.62
N ASN A 26 -7.64 0.58 -0.58
CA ASN A 26 -8.45 -0.06 -1.61
C ASN A 26 -8.27 0.57 -3.00
N GLY A 27 -8.14 1.90 -3.05
CA GLY A 27 -7.87 2.63 -4.28
C GLY A 27 -6.53 2.24 -4.87
N GLU A 28 -5.47 2.21 -4.05
CA GLU A 28 -4.13 1.83 -4.50
C GLU A 28 -4.03 0.36 -4.85
N PHE A 29 -4.66 -0.54 -4.09
CA PHE A 29 -4.73 -1.96 -4.41
C PHE A 29 -5.25 -2.18 -5.83
N LYS A 30 -6.37 -1.55 -6.19
CA LYS A 30 -6.97 -1.64 -7.53
C LYS A 30 -6.12 -1.01 -8.64
N ARG A 31 -5.21 -0.09 -8.30
CA ARG A 31 -4.28 0.49 -9.28
C ARG A 31 -3.13 -0.45 -9.58
N ILE A 32 -2.71 -1.23 -8.58
CA ILE A 32 -1.62 -2.20 -8.71
C ILE A 32 -2.14 -3.51 -9.32
N ASP A 33 -3.31 -3.99 -8.92
CA ASP A 33 -4.05 -5.14 -9.49
C ASP A 33 -4.52 -4.80 -10.93
N ALA A 34 -3.58 -4.85 -11.87
CA ALA A 34 -3.76 -4.42 -13.24
C ALA A 34 -4.63 -5.39 -14.03
N ASN A 35 -4.50 -6.70 -13.72
CA ASN A 35 -5.28 -7.74 -14.37
C ASN A 35 -6.70 -7.90 -13.77
N ASN A 36 -6.98 -7.27 -12.62
CA ASN A 36 -8.23 -7.29 -11.86
C ASN A 36 -8.66 -8.70 -11.43
N ASP A 37 -7.71 -9.55 -11.07
CA ASP A 37 -7.97 -10.90 -10.58
C ASP A 37 -8.17 -10.97 -9.06
N GLY A 38 -7.98 -9.85 -8.36
CA GLY A 38 -8.15 -9.73 -6.91
C GLY A 38 -6.89 -10.07 -6.13
N HIS A 39 -5.75 -10.22 -6.81
CA HIS A 39 -4.44 -10.44 -6.23
C HIS A 39 -3.42 -9.50 -6.87
N ILE A 40 -2.39 -9.15 -6.12
CA ILE A 40 -1.22 -8.46 -6.65
C ILE A 40 -0.09 -9.48 -6.79
N GLU A 41 0.39 -9.62 -8.02
CA GLU A 41 1.61 -10.39 -8.33
C GLU A 41 2.85 -9.48 -8.40
N LYS A 42 4.04 -10.08 -8.28
CA LYS A 42 5.31 -9.33 -8.42
C LYS A 42 5.44 -8.59 -9.75
N GLU A 43 4.95 -9.21 -10.83
CA GLU A 43 4.96 -8.62 -12.17
C GLU A 43 4.16 -7.31 -12.19
N GLU A 44 3.03 -7.25 -11.49
CA GLU A 44 2.16 -6.07 -11.43
C GLU A 44 2.76 -4.95 -10.59
N ILE A 45 3.52 -5.28 -9.55
CA ILE A 45 4.31 -4.29 -8.81
C ILE A 45 5.37 -3.67 -9.71
N SER A 46 6.08 -4.49 -10.49
CA SER A 46 7.09 -3.99 -11.44
C SER A 46 6.47 -3.09 -12.52
N GLN A 47 5.27 -3.42 -13.00
CA GLN A 47 4.55 -2.56 -13.94
C GLN A 47 4.11 -1.24 -13.30
N SER A 48 3.59 -1.29 -12.07
CA SER A 48 3.23 -0.10 -11.31
C SER A 48 4.45 0.79 -11.06
N PHE A 49 5.60 0.20 -10.73
CA PHE A 49 6.88 0.88 -10.57
C PHE A 49 7.29 1.68 -11.82
N GLN A 50 7.25 1.03 -12.98
CA GLN A 50 7.58 1.69 -14.26
C GLN A 50 6.69 2.89 -14.56
N ALA A 51 5.48 2.97 -13.98
CA ALA A 51 4.60 4.12 -14.16
C ALA A 51 5.08 5.38 -13.40
N PHE A 52 5.89 5.22 -12.35
CA PHE A 52 6.45 6.32 -11.56
C PHE A 52 7.88 6.69 -11.98
N ASP A 53 8.65 5.75 -12.54
CA ASP A 53 10.02 5.95 -13.04
C ASP A 53 10.02 6.75 -14.37
N ASN A 54 9.88 8.07 -14.27
CA ASN A 54 9.80 8.94 -15.43
C ASN A 54 11.10 9.02 -16.24
N ASN A 55 12.24 8.91 -15.56
CA ASN A 55 13.55 9.08 -16.19
C ASN A 55 14.14 7.74 -16.70
N HIS A 56 13.52 6.61 -16.34
CA HIS A 56 13.86 5.24 -16.73
C HIS A 56 15.26 4.80 -16.25
N ASP A 57 15.67 5.23 -15.06
CA ASP A 57 16.93 4.82 -14.42
C ASP A 57 16.78 3.62 -13.47
N ASN A 58 15.58 3.05 -13.39
CA ASN A 58 15.18 1.98 -12.48
C ASN A 58 15.24 2.37 -11.00
N LYS A 59 15.12 3.67 -10.71
CA LYS A 59 15.01 4.21 -9.36
C LYS A 59 13.95 5.30 -9.31
N ILE A 60 13.00 5.17 -8.41
CA ILE A 60 12.06 6.27 -8.17
C ILE A 60 12.63 7.15 -7.07
N THR A 61 13.02 8.35 -7.45
CA THR A 61 13.36 9.39 -6.47
C THR A 61 12.11 9.85 -5.73
N ARG A 62 12.29 10.46 -4.55
CA ARG A 62 11.20 11.12 -3.83
C ARG A 62 10.41 12.11 -4.70
N HIS A 63 11.08 12.84 -5.60
CA HIS A 63 10.43 13.80 -6.47
C HIS A 63 9.51 13.13 -7.50
N GLU A 64 9.98 12.05 -8.13
CA GLU A 64 9.19 11.26 -9.08
C GLU A 64 7.98 10.62 -8.41
N TYR A 65 8.18 10.04 -7.21
CA TYR A 65 7.10 9.48 -6.42
C TYR A 65 6.03 10.52 -6.08
N ASP A 66 6.42 11.65 -5.50
CA ASP A 66 5.49 12.72 -5.12
C ASP A 66 4.76 13.26 -6.36
N SER A 67 5.45 13.44 -7.49
CA SER A 67 4.83 13.87 -8.74
C SER A 67 3.81 12.84 -9.25
N GLY A 68 4.14 11.55 -9.21
CA GLY A 68 3.23 10.49 -9.61
C GLY A 68 1.98 10.43 -8.73
N VAL A 69 2.16 10.51 -7.40
CA VAL A 69 1.03 10.53 -6.44
C VAL A 69 0.11 11.72 -6.69
N ASN A 70 0.67 12.92 -6.90
CA ASN A 70 -0.13 14.11 -7.22
C ASN A 70 -0.90 13.96 -8.55
N ASN A 71 -0.30 13.33 -9.56
CA ASN A 71 -0.96 13.09 -10.84
C ASN A 71 -2.08 12.04 -10.75
N LEU A 72 -1.95 11.05 -9.87
CA LEU A 72 -2.96 10.00 -9.66
C LEU A 72 -4.14 10.46 -8.79
N HIS A 73 -3.89 11.41 -7.89
CA HIS A 73 -4.87 11.92 -6.91
C HIS A 73 -5.02 13.46 -6.93
N PRO A 74 -5.22 14.08 -8.11
CA PRO A 74 -5.16 15.55 -8.24
C PRO A 74 -6.28 16.29 -7.49
N ASN A 75 -7.39 15.60 -7.19
CA ASN A 75 -8.54 16.15 -6.49
C ASN A 75 -8.71 15.59 -5.07
N ASP A 76 -7.72 14.87 -4.56
CA ASP A 76 -7.75 14.29 -3.22
C ASP A 76 -6.46 14.65 -2.45
N PRO A 77 -6.38 15.87 -1.87
CA PRO A 77 -5.22 16.32 -1.12
C PRO A 77 -4.91 15.44 0.10
N PHE A 78 -5.94 14.79 0.65
CA PHE A 78 -5.77 13.92 1.80
C PHE A 78 -5.09 12.61 1.37
N ALA A 79 -5.54 11.98 0.28
CA ALA A 79 -4.85 10.82 -0.30
C ALA A 79 -3.40 11.18 -0.66
N VAL A 80 -3.16 12.32 -1.30
CA VAL A 80 -1.80 12.79 -1.60
C VAL A 80 -0.95 12.87 -0.33
N HIS A 81 -1.48 13.45 0.75
CA HIS A 81 -0.73 13.55 2.00
C HIS A 81 -0.38 12.19 2.61
N VAL A 82 -1.33 11.25 2.64
CA VAL A 82 -1.12 9.88 3.15
C VAL A 82 -0.11 9.13 2.28
N LEU A 83 -0.30 9.14 0.96
CA LEU A 83 0.52 8.37 0.02
C LEU A 83 1.94 8.91 -0.06
N THR A 84 2.15 10.23 -0.07
CA THR A 84 3.50 10.80 -0.03
C THR A 84 4.26 10.51 1.27
N ALA A 85 3.55 10.19 2.38
CA ALA A 85 4.18 9.73 3.61
C ALA A 85 4.67 8.27 3.52
N LEU A 86 3.98 7.42 2.74
CA LEU A 86 4.35 6.02 2.54
C LEU A 86 5.71 5.82 1.89
N PHE A 87 6.24 6.82 1.18
CA PHE A 87 7.58 6.74 0.61
C PHE A 87 8.60 6.27 1.64
N VAL A 88 8.51 6.76 2.88
CA VAL A 88 9.46 6.41 3.95
C VAL A 88 9.31 4.95 4.39
N GLU A 89 8.10 4.41 4.37
CA GLU A 89 7.85 3.00 4.68
C GLU A 89 8.33 2.08 3.54
N LEU A 90 8.15 2.52 2.30
CA LEU A 90 8.59 1.78 1.12
C LEU A 90 10.12 1.79 0.98
N ASP A 91 10.81 2.89 1.28
CA ASP A 91 12.28 3.04 1.23
C ASP A 91 12.96 2.27 2.39
N SER A 92 12.95 0.94 2.24
CA SER A 92 13.30 -0.02 3.28
C SER A 92 14.79 -0.05 3.61
N ASN A 93 15.62 0.40 2.67
CA ASN A 93 17.07 0.49 2.81
C ASN A 93 17.54 1.93 3.12
N ASN A 94 16.60 2.91 3.11
CA ASN A 94 16.80 4.32 3.41
C ASN A 94 17.87 4.98 2.53
N ASP A 95 17.95 4.57 1.26
CA ASP A 95 18.86 5.14 0.26
C ASP A 95 18.23 6.31 -0.53
N LYS A 96 16.98 6.66 -0.21
CA LYS A 96 16.17 7.74 -0.80
C LYS A 96 15.69 7.47 -2.21
N HIS A 97 15.73 6.22 -2.64
CA HIS A 97 15.16 5.75 -3.88
C HIS A 97 14.28 4.55 -3.56
N LEU A 98 13.23 4.38 -4.35
CA LEU A 98 12.53 3.10 -4.38
C LEU A 98 13.05 2.32 -5.56
N ASP A 99 13.55 1.12 -5.31
CA ASP A 99 14.01 0.19 -6.34
C ASP A 99 13.53 -1.24 -6.07
N ASP A 100 13.92 -2.19 -6.92
CA ASP A 100 13.49 -3.59 -6.83
C ASP A 100 13.65 -4.18 -5.42
N ALA A 101 14.69 -3.79 -4.67
CA ALA A 101 14.92 -4.32 -3.33
C ALA A 101 13.83 -3.88 -2.34
N ASP A 102 13.34 -2.66 -2.48
CA ASP A 102 12.27 -2.09 -1.65
C ASP A 102 10.92 -2.74 -1.98
N TYR A 103 10.62 -2.94 -3.26
CA TYR A 103 9.40 -3.62 -3.70
C TYR A 103 9.36 -5.08 -3.30
N ASP A 104 10.48 -5.80 -3.43
CA ASP A 104 10.59 -7.18 -2.98
C ASP A 104 10.33 -7.29 -1.47
N LYS A 105 10.79 -6.30 -0.70
CA LYS A 105 10.58 -6.25 0.75
C LYS A 105 9.14 -5.90 1.10
N PHE A 106 8.54 -4.92 0.43
CA PHE A 106 7.12 -4.63 0.51
C PHE A 106 6.29 -5.90 0.25
N PHE A 107 6.52 -6.58 -0.88
CA PHE A 107 5.79 -7.79 -1.25
C PHE A 107 5.92 -8.87 -0.19
N THR A 108 7.15 -9.12 0.28
CA THR A 108 7.43 -10.12 1.32
C THR A 108 6.73 -9.79 2.64
N ASN A 109 6.57 -8.49 2.96
CA ASN A 109 5.90 -8.05 4.17
C ASN A 109 4.36 -8.10 4.05
N ALA A 110 3.83 -7.86 2.85
CA ALA A 110 2.39 -7.90 2.59
C ALA A 110 1.87 -9.35 2.45
N ASP A 111 2.59 -10.21 1.70
CA ASP A 111 2.28 -11.64 1.48
C ASP A 111 2.45 -12.43 2.79
N THR A 112 1.39 -12.44 3.59
CA THR A 112 1.43 -12.92 4.98
C THR A 112 1.37 -14.45 5.03
N ASP A 113 0.59 -15.06 4.13
CA ASP A 113 0.46 -16.51 4.04
C ASP A 113 1.53 -17.16 3.15
N LYS A 114 2.35 -16.35 2.45
CA LYS A 114 3.50 -16.74 1.63
C LYS A 114 3.11 -17.57 0.42
N ASN A 115 1.97 -17.25 -0.18
CA ASN A 115 1.46 -17.94 -1.36
C ASN A 115 1.93 -17.27 -2.67
N ASN A 116 2.71 -16.18 -2.61
CA ASN A 116 3.13 -15.32 -3.73
C ASN A 116 1.99 -14.54 -4.39
N LEU A 117 0.93 -14.25 -3.66
CA LEU A 117 -0.19 -13.39 -4.06
C LEU A 117 -0.52 -12.47 -2.90
N VAL A 118 -0.55 -11.16 -3.12
CA VAL A 118 -1.01 -10.22 -2.10
C VAL A 118 -2.48 -9.94 -2.32
N THR A 119 -3.33 -10.38 -1.39
CA THR A 119 -4.78 -10.10 -1.40
C THR A 119 -5.08 -8.66 -0.99
N SER A 120 -6.32 -8.22 -1.24
CA SER A 120 -6.79 -6.90 -0.79
C SER A 120 -6.68 -6.75 0.73
N GLU A 121 -6.98 -7.81 1.47
CA GLU A 121 -6.92 -7.87 2.93
C GLU A 121 -5.49 -7.74 3.45
N GLU A 122 -4.56 -8.46 2.84
CA GLU A 122 -3.12 -8.38 3.16
C GLU A 122 -2.54 -7.00 2.87
N PHE A 123 -2.86 -6.44 1.69
CA PHE A 123 -2.45 -5.09 1.32
C PHE A 123 -2.98 -4.04 2.29
N ILE A 124 -4.28 -4.07 2.61
CA ILE A 124 -4.91 -3.13 3.54
C ILE A 124 -4.30 -3.26 4.94
N SER A 125 -4.08 -4.50 5.39
CA SER A 125 -3.42 -4.76 6.68
C SER A 125 -2.02 -4.16 6.71
N TRP A 126 -1.21 -4.42 5.69
CA TRP A 126 0.13 -3.81 5.57
C TRP A 126 0.05 -2.27 5.59
N PHE A 127 -0.84 -1.68 4.77
CA PHE A 127 -0.99 -0.23 4.65
C PHE A 127 -1.40 0.42 5.98
N GLN A 128 -2.34 -0.18 6.71
CA GLN A 128 -2.80 0.37 8.00
C GLN A 128 -1.75 0.26 9.10
N ASN A 129 -0.81 -0.68 8.98
CA ASN A 129 0.28 -0.86 9.93
C ASN A 129 1.58 -0.13 9.52
N ALA A 130 1.61 0.53 8.36
CA ALA A 130 2.75 1.33 7.91
C ALA A 130 3.09 2.41 8.94
N GLU A 131 4.36 2.48 9.34
CA GLU A 131 4.79 3.44 10.34
C GLU A 131 4.86 4.84 9.70
N GLY A 132 4.45 5.87 10.46
CA GLY A 132 4.54 7.25 9.99
C GLY A 132 3.41 7.74 9.10
N LEU A 133 2.36 6.94 8.88
CA LEU A 133 1.11 7.46 8.33
C LEU A 133 0.53 8.57 9.23
N PRO A 134 0.00 9.65 8.65
CA PRO A 134 -0.57 10.74 9.44
C PRO A 134 -1.74 10.23 10.27
N ILE A 135 -1.79 10.64 11.54
CA ILE A 135 -2.87 10.27 12.45
C ILE A 135 -4.17 10.88 11.92
N VAL A 136 -5.05 10.03 11.41
CA VAL A 136 -6.43 10.38 11.08
C VAL A 136 -7.23 10.50 12.37
N GLY A 137 -7.57 11.73 12.73
CA GLY A 137 -8.38 12.09 13.89
C GLY A 137 -9.71 12.73 13.51
#